data_AF-A0A7S0A0Z3-F1
#
_entry.id   AF-A0A7S0A0Z3-F1
#
_cell.length_a   1.000
_cell.length_b   1.000
_cell.length_c   1.000
_cell.angle_alpha   90.00
_cell.angle_beta   90.00
_cell.angle_gamma   90.00
#
_symmetry.space_group_name_H-M   'P 1'
#
loop_
_entity.id
_entity.type
_entity.pdbx_description
1 polymer ?
#
loop_
_entity_poly.entity_id
_entity_poly.type
_entity_poly.pdbx_seq_one_letter_code
_entity_poly.pdbx_strand_id
1 'polypeptide(L)'
;VWHKTVWREATLVPHRQTPPWRTSPPAMSTPGGLVRKTASITVRGSFGARMRQLPWGICSKGFGNCAQTLPKYSLVGDIAVLPPGADRSQASALLSSRIRVVAAKEAPCSGQLRAPSLRVLAGEPRLETTHTEWGQRFRVDLGACFFTPRLQPERQRVCGL
;
A
#
# COMPACT_ATOMS: atom_id res chain seq x y z
N VAL A 1 35.56 28.26 -18.59
CA VAL A 1 34.98 27.36 -19.62
C VAL A 1 33.79 26.64 -18.99
N TRP A 2 32.59 27.20 -19.17
CA TRP A 2 31.34 26.69 -18.61
C TRP A 2 30.66 25.80 -19.65
N HIS A 3 30.57 24.49 -19.41
CA HIS A 3 29.77 23.60 -20.27
C HIS A 3 28.33 23.56 -19.77
N LYS A 4 27.45 24.19 -20.57
CA LYS A 4 25.99 24.07 -20.50
C LYS A 4 25.61 22.61 -20.80
N THR A 5 24.96 21.94 -19.87
CA THR A 5 24.33 20.62 -20.15
C THR A 5 22.82 20.79 -20.18
N VAL A 6 22.34 20.62 -21.40
CA VAL A 6 21.00 20.41 -21.94
C VAL A 6 19.98 19.84 -20.94
N TRP A 7 18.91 20.61 -20.70
CA TRP A 7 17.66 20.12 -20.10
C TRP A 7 16.86 19.39 -21.18
N ARG A 8 16.41 18.14 -20.92
CA ARG A 8 15.44 17.44 -21.77
C ARG A 8 14.03 17.65 -21.20
N GLU A 9 13.17 18.22 -22.04
CA GLU A 9 11.74 18.44 -21.79
C GLU A 9 11.00 17.15 -21.47
N ALA A 10 10.17 17.19 -20.42
CA ALA A 10 9.21 16.16 -20.10
C ALA A 10 8.05 16.22 -21.11
N THR A 11 8.01 15.27 -22.03
CA THR A 11 6.95 15.13 -23.02
C THR A 11 5.65 14.68 -22.33
N LEU A 12 4.58 15.45 -22.50
CA LEU A 12 3.22 15.06 -22.13
C LEU A 12 2.79 13.83 -22.96
N VAL A 13 2.46 12.72 -22.30
CA VAL A 13 1.93 11.51 -22.96
C VAL A 13 0.40 11.57 -22.95
N PRO A 14 -0.28 11.54 -24.12
CA PRO A 14 -1.73 11.49 -24.17
C PRO A 14 -2.27 10.09 -23.83
N HIS A 15 -3.47 10.08 -23.22
CA HIS A 15 -4.25 8.90 -22.85
C HIS A 15 -4.34 7.89 -24.00
N ARG A 16 -3.80 6.67 -23.81
CA ARG A 16 -4.07 5.54 -24.70
C ARG A 16 -5.42 4.89 -24.37
N GLN A 17 -6.14 4.65 -25.45
CA GLN A 17 -7.40 3.95 -25.61
C GLN A 17 -7.28 2.48 -25.18
N THR A 18 -8.36 1.91 -24.63
CA THR A 18 -8.47 0.49 -24.26
C THR A 18 -8.59 -0.41 -25.50
N PRO A 19 -7.93 -1.58 -25.54
CA PRO A 19 -7.99 -2.48 -26.69
C PRO A 19 -9.29 -3.31 -26.77
N PRO A 20 -9.76 -3.69 -27.98
CA PRO A 20 -11.03 -4.33 -28.22
C PRO A 20 -10.90 -5.86 -28.19
N TRP A 21 -11.09 -6.47 -27.02
CA TRP A 21 -11.40 -7.90 -26.95
C TRP A 21 -12.48 -8.14 -25.91
N ARG A 22 -13.70 -7.72 -26.25
CA ARG A 22 -14.92 -8.18 -25.59
C ARG A 22 -15.74 -8.91 -26.65
N THR A 23 -15.37 -10.15 -26.96
CA THR A 23 -16.26 -11.06 -27.68
C THR A 23 -17.14 -11.75 -26.64
N SER A 24 -18.42 -11.37 -26.65
CA SER A 24 -19.46 -12.06 -25.89
C SER A 24 -19.74 -13.42 -26.53
N PRO A 25 -19.82 -14.53 -25.78
CA PRO A 25 -20.29 -15.80 -26.34
C PRO A 25 -21.82 -15.77 -26.57
N PRO A 26 -22.33 -16.49 -27.59
CA PRO A 26 -23.75 -16.47 -27.97
C PRO A 26 -24.63 -17.31 -27.02
N ALA A 27 -25.86 -16.86 -26.86
CA ALA A 27 -26.91 -17.51 -26.08
C ALA A 27 -27.45 -18.77 -26.78
N MET A 28 -27.53 -19.89 -26.05
CA MET A 28 -28.29 -21.08 -26.46
C MET A 28 -29.42 -21.33 -25.45
N SER A 29 -30.66 -21.29 -25.94
CA SER A 29 -31.85 -21.90 -25.34
C SER A 29 -31.82 -23.42 -25.65
N THR A 30 -32.37 -24.37 -24.89
CA THR A 30 -33.76 -24.56 -24.39
C THR A 30 -33.79 -25.85 -23.49
N PRO A 31 -34.94 -26.48 -23.14
CA PRO A 31 -35.53 -26.54 -21.80
C PRO A 31 -35.47 -27.90 -21.08
N GLY A 32 -35.84 -27.91 -19.79
CA GLY A 32 -36.16 -29.08 -18.96
C GLY A 32 -35.80 -28.77 -17.50
N GLY A 33 -36.67 -28.72 -16.51
CA GLY A 33 -37.89 -29.50 -16.29
C GLY A 33 -37.62 -30.47 -15.13
N LEU A 34 -38.12 -30.11 -13.93
CA LEU A 34 -38.27 -31.00 -12.74
C LEU A 34 -36.92 -31.39 -12.06
N VAL A 35 -36.74 -31.48 -10.74
CA VAL A 35 -37.57 -31.87 -9.61
C VAL A 35 -36.99 -31.20 -8.34
N ARG A 36 -37.88 -30.76 -7.46
CA ARG A 36 -37.59 -30.27 -6.09
C ARG A 36 -36.87 -31.31 -5.24
N LYS A 37 -35.86 -30.91 -4.45
CA LYS A 37 -35.65 -31.42 -3.08
C LYS A 37 -35.07 -30.33 -2.18
N THR A 38 -35.94 -29.66 -1.45
CA THR A 38 -35.57 -28.85 -0.29
C THR A 38 -35.34 -29.82 0.87
N ALA A 39 -34.08 -30.09 1.21
CA ALA A 39 -33.73 -30.72 2.47
C ALA A 39 -33.70 -29.63 3.54
N SER A 40 -34.82 -29.44 4.23
CA SER A 40 -34.86 -28.65 5.46
C SER A 40 -34.16 -29.43 6.57
N ILE A 41 -32.97 -28.99 6.97
CA ILE A 41 -32.33 -29.46 8.18
C ILE A 41 -33.06 -28.82 9.37
N THR A 42 -33.74 -29.65 10.15
CA THR A 42 -34.36 -29.26 11.41
C THR A 42 -33.35 -29.52 12.53
N VAL A 43 -32.65 -28.49 12.99
CA VAL A 43 -31.94 -28.57 14.28
C VAL A 43 -32.91 -28.15 15.37
N ARG A 44 -33.55 -29.15 16.01
CA ARG A 44 -34.17 -28.94 17.32
C ARG A 44 -33.06 -28.85 18.35
N GLY A 45 -32.88 -27.66 18.90
CA GLY A 45 -31.93 -27.42 19.98
C GLY A 45 -32.29 -26.12 20.69
N SER A 46 -33.42 -26.13 21.39
CA SER A 46 -33.72 -25.12 22.41
C SER A 46 -32.70 -25.27 23.54
N PHE A 47 -31.82 -24.29 23.73
CA PHE A 47 -31.38 -23.92 25.07
C PHE A 47 -31.15 -22.42 25.09
N GLY A 48 -32.12 -21.71 25.65
CA GLY A 48 -31.96 -20.32 26.01
C GLY A 48 -30.83 -20.19 27.03
N ALA A 49 -29.83 -19.40 26.69
CA ALA A 49 -28.97 -18.76 27.67
C ALA A 49 -28.96 -17.28 27.34
N ARG A 50 -29.98 -16.59 27.88
CA ARG A 50 -29.98 -15.15 28.11
C ARG A 50 -28.90 -14.87 29.16
N MET A 51 -27.63 -14.90 28.77
CA MET A 51 -26.54 -14.56 29.66
C MET A 51 -26.34 -13.05 29.61
N ARG A 52 -27.05 -12.40 30.54
CA ARG A 52 -26.81 -11.03 30.97
C ARG A 52 -25.34 -10.90 31.38
N GLN A 53 -24.70 -9.83 30.91
CA GLN A 53 -23.60 -9.11 31.56
C GLN A 53 -22.60 -9.98 32.34
N LEU A 54 -21.45 -10.24 31.73
CA LEU A 54 -20.23 -10.50 32.50
C LEU A 54 -19.39 -9.22 32.57
N PRO A 55 -18.85 -8.89 33.76
CA PRO A 55 -18.06 -7.70 33.99
C PRO A 55 -16.73 -7.82 33.23
N TRP A 56 -16.16 -6.68 32.90
CA TRP A 56 -14.78 -6.50 32.45
C TRP A 56 -13.83 -7.50 33.14
N GLY A 57 -13.38 -8.53 32.42
CA GLY A 57 -12.48 -9.51 33.01
C GLY A 57 -12.24 -10.76 32.17
N ILE A 58 -11.00 -10.85 31.66
CA ILE A 58 -10.28 -12.07 31.25
C ILE A 58 -10.50 -12.50 29.80
N CYS A 59 -9.66 -11.94 28.92
CA CYS A 59 -9.24 -12.61 27.70
C CYS A 59 -8.32 -13.77 28.11
N SER A 60 -8.89 -14.97 28.25
CA SER A 60 -8.19 -16.22 28.53
C SER A 60 -7.28 -16.57 27.36
N LYS A 61 -5.97 -16.57 27.62
CA LYS A 61 -4.87 -16.83 26.68
C LYS A 61 -5.17 -17.97 25.69
N GLY A 62 -5.36 -17.60 24.43
CA GLY A 62 -4.86 -18.34 23.28
C GLY A 62 -3.64 -17.61 22.75
N PHE A 63 -2.46 -18.25 22.84
CA PHE A 63 -1.16 -17.70 22.49
C PHE A 63 -1.08 -17.27 21.01
N GLY A 64 -1.04 -15.96 20.79
CA GLY A 64 -0.72 -15.35 19.51
C GLY A 64 -0.78 -13.84 19.71
N ASN A 65 0.30 -13.13 19.43
CA ASN A 65 0.39 -11.68 19.58
C ASN A 65 -0.59 -11.02 18.60
N CYS A 66 -1.87 -10.92 18.97
CA CYS A 66 -2.93 -10.36 18.12
C CYS A 66 -2.85 -8.84 17.97
N ALA A 67 -2.00 -8.19 18.78
CA ALA A 67 -1.61 -6.80 18.61
C ALA A 67 -0.12 -6.73 18.22
N GLN A 68 0.23 -7.10 16.99
CA GLN A 68 1.48 -6.59 16.44
C GLN A 68 1.28 -5.10 16.19
N THR A 69 1.77 -4.27 17.11
CA THR A 69 1.82 -2.82 16.93
C THR A 69 2.56 -2.54 15.62
N LEU A 70 1.87 -1.93 14.65
CA LEU A 70 2.50 -1.58 13.38
C LEU A 70 3.68 -0.63 13.66
N PRO A 71 4.84 -0.89 13.05
CA PRO A 71 6.00 -0.02 13.23
C PRO A 71 5.70 1.38 12.69
N LYS A 72 6.33 2.40 13.30
CA LYS A 72 6.27 3.77 12.76
C LYS A 72 6.93 3.80 11.40
N TYR A 73 6.26 4.36 10.39
CA TYR A 73 6.77 4.48 9.03
C TYR A 73 6.67 5.92 8.51
N SER A 74 7.41 6.23 7.45
CA SER A 74 7.30 7.48 6.71
C SER A 74 6.66 7.21 5.35
N LEU A 75 5.66 7.99 4.96
CA LEU A 75 4.97 7.84 3.68
C LEU A 75 5.51 8.83 2.66
N VAL A 76 5.99 8.33 1.51
CA VAL A 76 6.41 9.13 0.37
C VAL A 76 5.60 8.71 -0.85
N GLY A 77 4.57 9.49 -1.16
CA GLY A 77 3.70 9.19 -2.30
C GLY A 77 2.93 7.90 -2.02
N ASP A 78 3.19 6.87 -2.83
CA ASP A 78 2.63 5.51 -2.70
C ASP A 78 3.60 4.49 -2.07
N ILE A 79 4.76 4.95 -1.59
CA ILE A 79 5.79 4.13 -0.95
C ILE A 79 5.83 4.40 0.56
N ALA A 80 5.73 3.34 1.36
CA ALA A 80 5.98 3.40 2.80
C ALA A 80 7.41 2.98 3.13
N VAL A 81 8.13 3.82 3.89
CA VAL A 81 9.50 3.57 4.33
C VAL A 81 9.53 3.21 5.81
N LEU A 82 9.98 2.00 6.09
CA LEU A 82 10.13 1.42 7.41
C LEU A 82 11.53 1.66 8.01
N PRO A 83 11.64 1.64 9.35
CA PRO A 83 12.94 1.66 10.03
C PRO A 83 13.76 0.40 9.70
N PRO A 84 15.08 0.44 9.95
CA PRO A 84 15.91 -0.76 9.85
C PRO A 84 15.42 -1.84 10.82
N GLY A 85 15.52 -3.11 10.40
CA GLY A 85 15.06 -4.26 11.19
C GLY A 85 13.57 -4.55 11.10
N ALA A 86 12.83 -3.91 10.19
CA ALA A 86 11.43 -4.24 9.95
C ALA A 86 11.28 -5.56 9.17
N ASP A 87 10.25 -6.32 9.54
CA ASP A 87 9.98 -7.64 8.98
C ASP A 87 9.05 -7.58 7.76
N ARG A 88 9.11 -8.62 6.92
CA ARG A 88 8.18 -8.77 5.77
C ARG A 88 6.72 -8.89 6.20
N SER A 89 6.43 -9.49 7.35
CA SER A 89 5.07 -9.60 7.91
C SER A 89 4.48 -8.22 8.25
N GLN A 90 5.30 -7.34 8.82
CA GLN A 90 4.90 -5.96 9.09
C GLN A 90 4.72 -5.17 7.79
N ALA A 91 5.59 -5.41 6.81
CA ALA A 91 5.50 -4.76 5.52
C ALA A 91 4.24 -5.16 4.75
N SER A 92 3.86 -6.44 4.73
CA SER A 92 2.66 -6.90 4.04
C SER A 92 1.38 -6.34 4.68
N ALA A 93 1.37 -6.15 6.00
CA ALA A 93 0.25 -5.54 6.72
C ALA A 93 0.01 -4.06 6.36
N LEU A 94 1.01 -3.37 5.81
CA LEU A 94 0.90 -1.96 5.39
C LEU A 94 0.41 -1.78 3.94
N LEU A 95 0.42 -2.84 3.14
CA LEU A 95 -0.07 -2.77 1.76
C LEU A 95 -1.56 -2.43 1.75
N SER A 96 -1.94 -1.46 0.93
CA SER A 96 -3.31 -1.00 0.78
C SER A 96 -3.52 -0.40 -0.61
N SER A 97 -4.74 0.03 -0.94
CA SER A 97 -5.00 0.72 -2.22
C SER A 97 -4.18 2.00 -2.40
N ARG A 98 -3.68 2.59 -1.30
CA ARG A 98 -2.84 3.80 -1.30
C ARG A 98 -1.35 3.49 -1.25
N ILE A 99 -0.95 2.41 -0.56
CA ILE A 99 0.45 2.02 -0.38
C ILE A 99 0.73 0.80 -1.26
N ARG A 100 1.44 1.03 -2.37
CA ARG A 100 1.76 0.00 -3.37
C ARG A 100 3.10 -0.69 -3.12
N VAL A 101 3.99 0.00 -2.41
CA VAL A 101 5.34 -0.46 -2.13
C VAL A 101 5.68 -0.19 -0.68
N VAL A 102 6.31 -1.17 -0.03
CA VAL A 102 6.87 -1.01 1.31
C VAL A 102 8.34 -1.38 1.26
N ALA A 103 9.18 -0.41 1.63
CA ALA A 103 10.63 -0.57 1.67
C ALA A 103 11.16 -0.32 3.09
N ALA A 104 12.28 -0.95 3.44
CA ALA A 104 12.98 -0.72 4.69
C ALA A 104 14.38 -0.15 4.42
N LYS A 105 14.84 0.67 5.36
CA LYS A 105 16.23 1.17 5.37
C LYS A 105 17.17 0.04 5.77
N GLU A 106 18.18 -0.21 4.95
CA GLU A 106 19.22 -1.20 5.27
C GLU A 106 20.43 -0.53 5.94
N ALA A 107 20.81 0.66 5.46
CA ALA A 107 21.98 1.38 5.95
C ALA A 107 21.70 2.89 6.08
N PRO A 108 22.53 3.62 6.86
CA PRO A 108 22.51 5.08 6.87
C PRO A 108 22.74 5.68 5.47
N CYS A 109 22.28 6.91 5.27
CA CYS A 109 22.50 7.62 4.01
C CYS A 109 24.00 7.82 3.74
N SER A 110 24.44 7.48 2.54
CA SER A 110 25.86 7.54 2.15
C SER A 110 26.06 8.33 0.85
N GLY A 111 27.32 8.66 0.57
CA GLY A 111 27.71 9.37 -0.64
C GLY A 111 27.35 10.86 -0.67
N GLN A 112 27.68 11.50 -1.80
CA GLN A 112 27.47 12.93 -2.03
C GLN A 112 25.98 13.29 -2.13
N LEU A 113 25.19 12.44 -2.79
CA LEU A 113 23.74 12.63 -2.96
C LEU A 113 22.94 12.23 -1.71
N ARG A 114 23.62 11.72 -0.67
CA ARG A 114 23.02 11.27 0.60
C ARG A 114 21.87 10.28 0.37
N ALA A 115 21.98 9.44 -0.64
CA ALA A 115 20.94 8.45 -0.96
C ALA A 115 20.86 7.38 0.15
N PRO A 116 19.66 7.06 0.65
CA PRO A 116 19.48 5.96 1.60
C PRO A 116 19.55 4.61 0.88
N SER A 117 20.23 3.63 1.49
CA SER A 117 20.13 2.23 1.03
C SER A 117 18.79 1.65 1.46
N LEU A 118 17.93 1.36 0.49
CA LEU A 118 16.58 0.85 0.70
C LEU A 118 16.41 -0.52 0.05
N ARG A 119 15.69 -1.41 0.74
CA ARG A 119 15.25 -2.70 0.20
C ARG A 119 13.75 -2.81 0.25
N VAL A 120 13.16 -3.20 -0.88
CA VAL A 120 11.73 -3.49 -0.97
C VAL A 120 11.41 -4.78 -0.19
N LEU A 121 10.48 -4.69 0.75
CA LEU A 121 10.02 -5.82 1.57
C LEU A 121 8.72 -6.42 1.04
N ALA A 122 7.81 -5.57 0.52
CA ALA A 122 6.50 -5.99 0.00
C ALA A 122 6.01 -5.03 -1.10
N GLY A 123 5.19 -5.55 -2.02
CA GLY A 123 4.58 -4.78 -3.10
C GLY A 123 5.40 -4.82 -4.40
N GLU A 124 5.26 -3.77 -5.22
CA GLU A 124 5.95 -3.66 -6.52
C GLU A 124 7.46 -3.43 -6.33
N PRO A 125 8.35 -4.05 -7.13
CA PRO A 125 9.80 -3.93 -7.00
C PRO A 125 10.33 -2.61 -7.61
N ARG A 126 9.89 -1.47 -7.10
CA ARG A 126 10.33 -0.13 -7.53
C ARG A 126 10.57 0.83 -6.37
N LEU A 127 11.39 1.85 -6.60
CA LEU A 127 11.64 2.94 -5.65
C LEU A 127 11.30 4.33 -6.20
N GLU A 128 10.77 4.39 -7.42
CA GLU A 128 10.25 5.61 -8.03
C GLU A 128 8.80 5.86 -7.61
N THR A 129 8.50 7.10 -7.22
CA THR A 129 7.16 7.54 -6.82
C THR A 129 6.90 8.99 -7.21
N THR A 130 5.63 9.38 -7.23
CA THR A 130 5.23 10.78 -7.32
C THR A 130 4.69 11.24 -5.98
N HIS A 131 5.41 12.14 -5.32
CA HIS A 131 5.01 12.74 -4.06
C HIS A 131 4.35 14.10 -4.30
N THR A 132 3.31 14.43 -3.53
CA THR A 132 2.63 15.72 -3.67
C THR A 132 2.75 16.51 -2.36
N GLU A 133 3.30 17.72 -2.43
CA GLU A 133 3.42 18.66 -1.31
C GLU A 133 2.89 20.02 -1.76
N TRP A 134 2.02 20.65 -0.97
CA TRP A 134 1.50 22.00 -1.26
C TRP A 134 1.00 22.20 -2.71
N GLY A 135 0.33 21.19 -3.26
CA GLY A 135 -0.18 21.21 -4.65
C GLY A 135 0.87 20.94 -5.74
N GLN A 136 2.16 20.85 -5.38
CA GLN A 136 3.26 20.54 -6.29
C GLN A 136 3.52 19.03 -6.32
N ARG A 137 3.82 18.50 -7.51
CA ARG A 137 4.12 17.07 -7.72
C ARG A 137 5.60 16.87 -8.00
N PHE A 138 6.23 16.02 -7.20
CA PHE A 138 7.64 15.68 -7.28
C PHE A 138 7.79 14.23 -7.71
N ARG A 139 8.46 13.99 -8.84
CA ARG A 139 8.92 12.65 -9.20
C ARG A 139 10.21 12.39 -8.45
N VAL A 140 10.19 11.38 -7.58
CA VAL A 140 11.26 11.07 -6.64
C VAL A 140 11.68 9.63 -6.82
N ASP A 141 12.99 9.40 -6.96
CA ASP A 141 13.59 8.08 -6.83
C ASP A 141 14.29 7.97 -5.47
N LEU A 142 13.71 7.17 -4.57
CA LEU A 142 14.22 7.00 -3.22
C LEU A 142 15.55 6.23 -3.16
N GLY A 143 15.93 5.51 -4.22
CA GLY A 143 17.21 4.81 -4.30
C GLY A 143 18.37 5.72 -4.72
N ALA A 144 18.08 6.80 -5.42
CA ALA A 144 19.11 7.69 -6.00
C ALA A 144 19.24 9.05 -5.30
N CYS A 145 18.24 9.49 -4.52
CA CYS A 145 18.28 10.79 -3.86
C CYS A 145 17.80 10.76 -2.40
N PHE A 146 18.30 11.72 -1.61
CA PHE A 146 17.78 11.97 -0.28
C PHE A 146 16.42 12.68 -0.34
N PHE A 147 15.36 12.01 0.11
CA PHE A 147 14.04 12.61 0.22
C PHE A 147 13.40 12.32 1.57
N THR A 148 12.86 13.35 2.21
CA THR A 148 12.08 13.22 3.44
C THR A 148 10.88 14.18 3.42
N PRO A 149 9.65 13.68 3.69
CA PRO A 149 8.47 14.52 3.83
C PRO A 149 8.58 15.54 4.97
N ARG A 150 9.46 15.29 5.95
CA ARG A 150 9.63 16.18 7.11
C ARG A 150 10.21 17.55 6.77
N LEU A 151 10.86 17.67 5.61
CA LEU A 151 11.42 18.94 5.13
C LEU A 151 10.42 19.74 4.29
N GLN A 152 9.18 19.26 4.16
CA GLN A 152 8.12 19.96 3.44
C GLN A 152 7.90 21.41 3.95
N PRO A 153 7.86 21.70 5.26
CA PRO A 153 7.69 23.08 5.74
C PRO A 153 8.86 23.99 5.36
N GLU A 154 10.08 23.46 5.36
CA GLU A 154 11.27 24.23 5.00
C GLU A 154 11.28 24.55 3.50
N ARG A 155 10.88 23.59 2.65
CA ARG A 155 10.69 23.84 1.22
C ARG A 155 9.63 24.91 0.97
N GLN A 156 8.51 24.85 1.69
CA GLN A 156 7.47 25.86 1.60
C GLN A 156 7.99 27.25 1.96
N ARG A 157 8.72 27.36 3.08
CA ARG A 157 9.32 28.62 3.54
C ARG A 157 10.27 29.22 2.51
N VAL A 158 11.09 28.39 1.86
CA VAL A 158 12.06 28.85 0.86
C VAL A 158 11.39 29.24 -0.46
N CYS A 159 10.39 28.47 -0.90
CA CYS A 159 9.69 28.75 -2.16
C CYS A 159 8.62 29.85 -2.02
N GLY A 160 8.21 30.22 -0.79
CA GLY A 160 7.15 31.19 -0.55
C GLY A 160 5.77 30.69 -0.99
N LEU A 161 5.53 29.37 -0.90
CA LEU A 161 4.29 28.70 -1.30
C LEU A 161 3.19 28.76 -0.24
#